data_AF-A0A970S9F0-F1
#
_entry.id   AF-A0A970S9F0-F1
#
_cell.length_a   1.000
_cell.length_b   1.000
_cell.length_c   1.000
_cell.angle_alpha   90.00
_cell.angle_beta   90.00
_cell.angle_gamma   90.00
#
_symmetry.space_group_name_H-M   'P 1'
#
loop_
_entity.id
_entity.type
_entity.pdbx_description
1 polymer ?
#
loop_
_entity_poly.entity_id
_entity_poly.type
_entity_poly.pdbx_seq_one_letter_code
_entity_poly.pdbx_strand_id
1 'polypeptide(L)'
;MDRLEKDYPGGGIKLKVFTKAKIGLVAAVRGVDAVVVFTGKTTHRIRNEAIRAAKSGCIPVVMRPSCGVCGPRECLGRLVSPAVRKLPAS
;
A
#
# COMPACT_ATOMS: atom_id res chain seq x y z
N MET A 1 -11.53 2.40 -1.70
CA MET A 1 -10.32 3.23 -1.44
C MET A 1 -10.00 4.11 -2.64
N ASP A 2 -10.89 4.17 -3.62
CA ASP A 2 -10.72 4.79 -4.93
C ASP A 2 -10.70 6.34 -4.84
N ARG A 3 -11.17 6.89 -3.70
CA ARG A 3 -11.01 8.32 -3.38
C ARG A 3 -9.57 8.71 -3.07
N LEU A 4 -8.76 7.79 -2.51
CA LEU A 4 -7.38 8.08 -2.14
C LEU A 4 -6.51 8.43 -3.35
N GLU A 5 -6.72 7.78 -4.49
CA GLU A 5 -6.00 8.11 -5.73
C GLU A 5 -6.30 9.53 -6.21
N LYS A 6 -7.54 10.01 -6.01
CA LYS A 6 -7.94 11.38 -6.35
C LYS A 6 -7.39 12.42 -5.38
N ASP A 7 -7.31 12.07 -4.10
CA ASP A 7 -6.87 12.95 -3.01
C ASP A 7 -5.34 13.05 -2.87
N TYR A 8 -4.54 12.29 -3.64
CA TYR A 8 -3.08 12.31 -3.54
C TYR A 8 -2.36 12.75 -4.83
N PRO A 9 -2.46 14.03 -5.24
CA PRO A 9 -1.87 14.52 -6.48
C PRO A 9 -0.40 14.95 -6.41
N GLY A 10 0.29 14.88 -5.26
CA GLY A 10 1.62 15.50 -5.14
C GLY A 10 2.49 14.92 -4.04
N GLY A 11 3.77 14.66 -4.39
CA GLY A 11 4.78 14.14 -3.48
C GLY A 11 5.89 13.31 -4.13
N GLY A 12 5.95 13.21 -5.46
CA GLY A 12 6.97 12.40 -6.17
C GLY A 12 6.76 10.88 -6.11
N ILE A 13 5.70 10.42 -5.43
CA ILE A 13 5.35 9.00 -5.32
C ILE A 13 4.20 8.68 -6.29
N LYS A 14 4.38 7.66 -7.12
CA LYS A 14 3.33 7.11 -7.98
C LYS A 14 2.54 6.04 -7.22
N LEU A 15 1.31 6.35 -6.84
CA LEU A 15 0.43 5.40 -6.16
C LEU A 15 -0.33 4.53 -7.18
N LYS A 16 -0.42 3.22 -6.92
CA LYS A 16 -1.31 2.30 -7.63
C LYS A 16 -2.22 1.62 -6.60
N VAL A 17 -3.53 1.80 -6.70
CA VAL A 17 -4.48 1.21 -5.73
C VAL A 17 -5.22 0.03 -6.34
N PHE A 18 -5.22 -1.09 -5.61
CA PHE A 18 -5.93 -2.31 -5.99
C PHE A 18 -6.97 -2.66 -4.95
N THR A 19 -8.25 -2.53 -5.32
CA THR A 19 -9.40 -2.85 -4.45
C THR A 19 -10.06 -4.19 -4.79
N LYS A 20 -9.73 -4.78 -5.95
CA LYS A 20 -10.25 -6.07 -6.43
C LYS A 20 -9.14 -6.93 -7.02
N ALA A 21 -9.29 -8.25 -6.97
CA ALA A 21 -8.41 -9.17 -7.68
C ALA A 21 -8.65 -8.95 -9.17
N LYS A 22 -7.60 -8.59 -9.91
CA LYS A 22 -7.65 -8.39 -11.35
C LYS A 22 -6.47 -9.08 -11.99
N ILE A 23 -6.67 -9.51 -13.23
CA ILE A 23 -5.58 -9.94 -14.12
C ILE A 23 -4.57 -8.79 -14.17
N GLY A 24 -3.31 -9.08 -13.84
CA GLY A 24 -2.23 -8.08 -13.82
C GLY A 24 -1.82 -7.54 -12.45
N LEU A 25 -2.41 -7.99 -11.33
CA LEU A 25 -1.94 -7.60 -9.98
C LEU A 25 -0.46 -7.93 -9.78
N VAL A 26 -0.04 -9.13 -10.21
CA VAL A 26 1.36 -9.55 -10.14
C VAL A 26 2.29 -8.61 -10.93
N ALA A 27 1.91 -8.26 -12.16
CA ALA A 27 2.69 -7.35 -13.00
C ALA A 27 2.76 -5.94 -12.41
N ALA A 28 1.65 -5.48 -11.82
CA ALA A 28 1.60 -4.18 -11.16
C ALA A 28 2.49 -4.12 -9.92
N VAL A 29 2.57 -5.20 -9.14
CA VAL A 29 3.43 -5.30 -7.96
C VAL A 29 4.91 -5.33 -8.35
N ARG A 30 5.31 -6.00 -9.44
CA ARG A 30 6.74 -6.08 -9.84
C ARG A 30 7.42 -4.74 -10.14
N GLY A 31 6.65 -3.67 -10.39
CA GLY A 31 7.18 -2.35 -10.72
C GLY A 31 6.94 -1.30 -9.64
N VAL A 32 6.90 -1.67 -8.36
CA VAL A 32 6.77 -0.72 -7.24
C VAL A 32 7.87 -0.93 -6.21
N ASP A 33 8.21 0.13 -5.48
CA ASP A 33 9.24 0.11 -4.43
C ASP A 33 8.75 -0.50 -3.11
N ALA A 34 7.44 -0.50 -2.88
CA ALA A 34 6.81 -1.08 -1.69
C ALA A 34 5.34 -1.41 -1.93
N VAL A 35 4.82 -2.38 -1.19
CA VAL A 35 3.39 -2.74 -1.17
C VAL A 35 2.82 -2.50 0.23
N VAL A 36 1.70 -1.76 0.31
CA VAL A 36 0.93 -1.59 1.55
C VAL A 36 -0.39 -2.35 1.43
N VAL A 37 -0.64 -3.28 2.36
CA VAL A 37 -1.87 -4.07 2.42
C VAL A 37 -2.72 -3.60 3.61
N PHE A 38 -3.88 -3.04 3.32
CA PHE A 38 -4.86 -2.66 4.35
C PHE A 38 -5.73 -3.85 4.76
N THR A 39 -5.38 -4.48 5.89
CA THR A 39 -6.09 -5.64 6.42
C THR A 39 -7.52 -5.24 6.84
N GLY A 40 -8.49 -6.10 6.54
CA GLY A 40 -9.93 -5.83 6.75
C GLY A 40 -10.64 -5.12 5.59
N LYS A 41 -9.92 -4.64 4.57
CA LYS A 41 -10.52 -4.07 3.33
C LYS A 41 -10.15 -4.85 2.07
N THR A 42 -9.26 -5.83 2.18
CA THR A 42 -8.83 -6.71 1.09
C THR A 42 -9.29 -8.13 1.36
N THR A 43 -9.81 -8.82 0.33
CA THR A 43 -10.10 -10.25 0.43
C THR A 43 -8.82 -11.06 0.65
N HIS A 44 -8.95 -12.25 1.24
CA HIS A 44 -7.82 -13.18 1.41
C HIS A 44 -7.10 -13.48 0.09
N ARG A 45 -7.85 -13.57 -1.01
CA ARG A 45 -7.32 -13.83 -2.34
C ARG A 45 -6.36 -12.73 -2.82
N ILE A 46 -6.80 -11.46 -2.79
CA ILE A 46 -5.98 -10.31 -3.21
C ILE A 46 -4.76 -10.18 -2.33
N ARG A 47 -4.95 -10.31 -1.01
CA ARG A 47 -3.86 -10.27 -0.02
C ARG A 47 -2.79 -11.30 -0.36
N ASN A 48 -3.18 -12.55 -0.55
CA ASN A 48 -2.25 -13.64 -0.80
C ASN A 48 -1.53 -13.46 -2.15
N GLU A 49 -2.24 -13.02 -3.18
CA GLU A 49 -1.66 -12.78 -4.49
C GLU A 49 -0.65 -11.62 -4.47
N ALA A 50 -0.99 -10.50 -3.81
CA ALA A 50 -0.08 -9.37 -3.62
C ALA A 50 1.17 -9.76 -2.82
N ILE A 51 1.01 -10.52 -1.73
CA ILE A 51 2.14 -11.00 -0.92
C ILE A 51 3.03 -11.93 -1.73
N ARG A 52 2.46 -12.86 -2.49
CA ARG A 52 3.23 -13.78 -3.35
C ARG A 52 4.01 -13.02 -4.43
N ALA A 53 3.37 -12.07 -5.10
CA ALA A 53 4.00 -11.24 -6.12
C ALA A 53 5.15 -10.40 -5.54
N ALA A 54 4.94 -9.79 -4.37
CA ALA A 54 5.96 -8.97 -3.71
C ALA A 54 7.16 -9.81 -3.26
N LYS A 55 6.90 -10.98 -2.65
CA LYS A 55 7.97 -11.92 -2.26
C LYS A 55 8.82 -12.36 -3.45
N SER A 56 8.19 -12.65 -4.59
CA SER A 56 8.90 -13.02 -5.82
C SER A 56 9.79 -11.90 -6.38
N GLY A 57 9.52 -10.65 -6.03
CA GLY A 57 10.30 -9.48 -6.47
C GLY A 57 11.19 -8.88 -5.39
N CYS A 58 11.32 -9.52 -4.22
CA CYS A 58 12.02 -8.95 -3.05
C CYS A 58 11.46 -7.57 -2.62
N ILE A 59 10.17 -7.32 -2.85
CA ILE A 59 9.52 -6.03 -2.55
C ILE A 59 9.01 -6.05 -1.10
N PRO A 60 9.31 -5.03 -0.29
CA PRO A 60 8.82 -4.95 1.08
C PRO A 60 7.29 -4.83 1.12
N VAL A 61 6.68 -5.62 2.00
CA VAL A 61 5.22 -5.61 2.25
C VAL A 61 4.95 -5.08 3.64
N VAL A 62 4.18 -4.00 3.74
CA VAL A 62 3.69 -3.44 4.99
C VAL A 62 2.22 -3.78 5.15
N MET A 63 1.85 -4.44 6.25
CA MET A 63 0.46 -4.77 6.56
C MET A 63 -0.07 -3.80 7.63
N ARG A 64 -1.21 -3.15 7.37
CA ARG A 64 -1.83 -2.22 8.34
C ARG A 64 -3.32 -2.47 8.46
N PRO A 65 -3.90 -2.47 9.68
CA PRO A 65 -5.34 -2.45 9.87
C PRO A 65 -5.96 -1.25 9.14
N SER A 66 -7.07 -1.47 8.45
CA SER A 66 -7.78 -0.37 7.79
C SER A 66 -8.51 0.51 8.81
N CYS A 67 -8.07 1.76 8.98
CA CYS A 67 -8.83 2.83 9.63
C CYS A 67 -9.48 3.81 8.63
N GLY A 68 -9.95 3.31 7.48
CA GLY A 68 -10.57 4.17 6.45
C GLY A 68 -9.53 4.92 5.61
N VAL A 69 -9.79 6.19 5.28
CA VAL A 69 -8.86 7.03 4.49
C VAL A 69 -7.66 7.56 5.31
N CYS A 70 -7.75 7.53 6.63
CA CYS A 70 -6.70 8.01 7.53
C CYS A 70 -5.45 7.12 7.49
N GLY A 71 -5.62 5.80 7.47
CA GLY A 71 -4.51 4.84 7.45
C GLY A 71 -3.59 4.99 6.23
N PRO A 72 -4.12 5.10 5.01
CA PRO A 72 -3.31 5.38 3.84
C PRO A 72 -2.62 6.74 3.86
N ARG A 73 -3.31 7.81 4.30
CA ARG A 73 -2.70 9.14 4.41
C ARG A 73 -1.52 9.13 5.39
N GLU A 74 -1.66 8.46 6.53
CA GLU A 74 -0.57 8.29 7.50
C GLU A 74 0.60 7.49 6.90
N CYS A 75 0.32 6.35 6.25
CA CYS A 75 1.35 5.53 5.64
C CYS A 75 2.13 6.33 4.58
N LEU A 76 1.42 7.08 3.75
CA LEU A 76 2.03 7.85 2.68
C LEU A 76 2.79 9.06 3.23
N GLY A 77 2.24 9.77 4.23
CA GLY A 77 2.94 10.84 4.93
C GLY A 77 4.29 10.39 5.52
N ARG A 78 4.39 9.15 6.02
CA ARG A 78 5.65 8.55 6.49
C ARG A 78 6.63 8.21 5.35
N LEU A 79 6.12 7.87 4.17
CA LEU A 79 6.95 7.55 3.00
C LEU A 79 7.49 8.81 2.32
N VAL A 80 6.72 9.90 2.30
CA VAL A 80 7.09 11.16 1.62
C VAL A 80 7.87 12.10 2.54
N SER A 81 7.68 12.00 3.87
CA SER A 81 8.36 12.85 4.83
C SER A 81 9.47 12.09 5.57
N PRO A 82 10.76 12.33 5.26
CA PRO A 82 11.88 11.75 6.01
C PRO A 82 11.95 12.23 7.48
N ALA A 83 11.11 13.19 7.89
CA ALA A 83 11.09 13.75 9.23
C ALA A 83 10.31 12.92 10.28
N VAL A 84 9.46 11.96 9.87
CA VAL A 84 8.73 11.09 10.81
C VAL A 84 9.53 9.80 11.08
N ARG A 85 10.73 9.96 11.64
CA ARG A 85 11.53 8.84 12.20
C ARG A 85 11.28 8.61 13.69
N LYS A 86 10.25 9.20 14.28
CA LYS A 86 9.86 8.90 15.66
C LYS A 86 8.36 8.72 15.73
N LEU A 87 7.93 7.51 16.06
CA LEU A 87 6.76 7.34 16.92
C LEU A 87 7.06 6.27 17.98
N PRO A 88 6.50 6.44 19.19
CA PRO A 88 6.80 5.63 20.36
C PRO A 88 6.14 4.26 20.25
N ALA A 89 6.75 3.29 20.94
CA ALA A 89 6.05 2.07 21.32
C ALA A 89 4.92 2.44 22.28
N SER A 90 3.72 1.95 22.01
CA SER A 90 2.59 1.91 22.94
C SER A 90 1.87 0.60 22.72
#